data_AF-A0A4Q3H6S6-F1
#
_entry.id   AF-A0A4Q3H6S6-F1
#
_cell.length_a   1.000
_cell.length_b   1.000
_cell.length_c   1.000
_cell.angle_alpha   90.00
_cell.angle_beta   90.00
_cell.angle_gamma   90.00
#
_symmetry.space_group_name_H-M   'P 1'
#
loop_
_entity.id
_entity.type
_entity.pdbx_description
1 polymer ?
#
loop_
_entity_poly.entity_id
_entity_poly.type
_entity_poly.pdbx_seq_one_letter_code
_entity_poly.pdbx_strand_id
1 'polypeptide(L)'
;MNTLMSRKDLFLFLGFTVVVLAMPIWLAPFGAGYPDLLQRFMIFGIFAVGFNILFGLTGYLSFGHAAFFGVGSYAAVWSFKLFTLDAIPAMILAVVISGLFALVIGYLCLRRSGIYFSILT
;
A
#
# COMPACT_ATOMS: atom_id res chain seq x y z
N MET A 1 -18.98 -17.89 8.66
CA MET A 1 -19.15 -16.41 8.65
C MET A 1 -19.02 -15.92 10.09
N ASN A 2 -17.80 -15.84 10.62
CA ASN A 2 -17.53 -15.34 11.98
C ASN A 2 -16.72 -14.05 11.89
N THR A 3 -17.42 -12.94 12.13
CA THR A 3 -17.02 -11.74 12.89
C THR A 3 -15.59 -11.21 12.71
N LEU A 4 -15.50 -10.05 12.05
CA LEU A 4 -14.66 -8.89 12.39
C LEU A 4 -13.64 -9.14 13.52
N MET A 5 -12.35 -9.24 13.17
CA MET A 5 -11.13 -9.30 14.02
C MET A 5 -11.30 -9.78 15.47
N SER A 6 -10.62 -10.88 15.84
CA SER A 6 -10.52 -11.32 17.24
C SER A 6 -10.02 -10.16 18.12
N ARG A 7 -10.56 -10.01 19.35
CA ARG A 7 -10.12 -8.95 20.28
C ARG A 7 -8.60 -8.91 20.42
N LYS A 8 -7.95 -10.08 20.39
CA LYS A 8 -6.49 -10.21 20.46
C LYS A 8 -5.80 -9.56 19.26
N ASP A 9 -6.31 -9.78 18.05
CA ASP A 9 -5.76 -9.22 16.81
C ASP A 9 -5.95 -7.70 16.77
N LEU A 10 -7.08 -7.20 17.28
CA LEU A 10 -7.34 -5.77 17.42
C LEU A 10 -6.34 -5.11 18.37
N PHE A 11 -6.07 -5.72 19.53
CA PHE A 11 -5.05 -5.23 20.46
C PHE A 11 -3.64 -5.28 19.85
N LEU A 12 -3.34 -6.32 19.07
CA LEU A 12 -2.06 -6.46 18.39
C LEU A 12 -1.87 -5.37 17.32
N PHE A 13 -2.92 -5.10 16.54
CA PHE A 13 -2.94 -4.04 15.53
C PHE A 13 -2.83 -2.64 16.16
N LEU A 14 -3.59 -2.38 17.22
CA LEU A 14 -3.52 -1.12 17.97
C LEU A 14 -2.13 -0.93 18.59
N GLY A 15 -1.58 -1.97 19.21
CA GLY A 15 -0.22 -1.94 19.78
C GLY A 15 0.83 -1.65 18.73
N PHE A 16 0.78 -2.34 17.59
CA PHE A 16 1.67 -2.09 16.45
C PHE A 16 1.55 -0.64 15.93
N THR A 17 0.32 -0.14 15.77
CA THR A 17 0.07 1.22 15.28
C THR A 17 0.63 2.28 16.23
N VAL A 18 0.42 2.12 17.54
CA VAL A 18 0.95 3.03 18.57
C VAL A 18 2.48 3.02 18.58
N VAL A 19 3.10 1.84 18.49
CA VAL A 19 4.57 1.71 18.44
C VAL A 19 5.13 2.43 17.21
N VAL A 20 4.54 2.23 16.04
CA VAL A 20 4.98 2.89 14.79
C VAL A 20 4.82 4.40 14.87
N LEU A 21 3.72 4.92 15.41
CA LEU A 21 3.53 6.37 15.56
C LEU A 21 4.49 7.00 16.60
N ALA A 22 4.85 6.24 17.64
CA ALA A 22 5.77 6.68 18.68
C ALA A 22 7.25 6.54 18.28
N MET A 23 7.58 5.74 17.25
CA MET A 23 8.95 5.50 16.80
C MET A 23 9.80 6.77 16.61
N PRO A 24 9.33 7.86 15.99
CA PRO A 24 10.15 9.07 15.81
C PRO A 24 10.60 9.69 17.14
N ILE A 25 9.77 9.59 18.17
CA ILE A 25 10.04 10.17 19.49
C ILE A 25 11.07 9.33 20.26
N TRP A 26 10.98 8.00 20.16
CA TRP A 26 11.83 7.08 20.94
C TRP A 26 13.16 6.79 20.24
N LEU A 27 13.22 6.99 18.91
CA LEU A 27 14.43 6.90 18.10
C LEU A 27 15.20 8.23 18.01
N ALA A 28 14.61 9.34 18.48
CA ALA A 28 15.27 10.64 18.51
C ALA A 28 16.63 10.65 19.24
N PRO A 29 16.82 9.98 20.39
CA PRO A 29 18.12 9.92 21.09
C PRO A 29 19.23 9.24 20.29
N PHE A 30 18.86 8.38 19.33
CA PHE A 30 19.79 7.63 18.49
C PHE A 30 20.10 8.36 17.17
N GLY A 31 19.62 9.60 17.01
CA GLY A 31 19.74 10.33 15.74
C GLY A 31 18.89 9.75 14.61
N ALA A 32 17.94 8.87 14.92
CA ALA A 32 17.10 8.16 13.95
C ALA A 32 15.63 8.64 13.94
N GLY A 33 15.35 9.80 14.53
CA GLY A 33 14.02 10.42 14.58
C GLY A 33 13.58 11.07 13.27
N TYR A 34 13.79 10.44 12.12
CA TYR A 34 13.42 10.99 10.80
C TYR A 34 12.01 10.53 10.40
N PRO A 35 10.98 11.39 10.52
CA PRO A 35 9.61 11.01 10.20
C PRO A 35 9.45 10.63 8.71
N ASP A 36 10.16 11.29 7.80
CA ASP A 36 10.11 11.00 6.36
C ASP A 36 10.65 9.60 6.01
N LEU A 37 11.72 9.18 6.70
CA LEU A 37 12.30 7.85 6.50
C LEU A 37 11.35 6.77 7.01
N LEU A 38 10.75 7.00 8.18
CA LEU A 38 9.78 6.08 8.77
C LEU A 38 8.53 5.95 7.89
N GLN A 39 8.04 7.07 7.35
CA GLN A 39 6.92 7.07 6.39
C GLN A 39 7.24 6.21 5.16
N ARG A 40 8.42 6.36 4.56
CA ARG A 40 8.85 5.53 3.43
C ARG A 40 8.93 4.06 3.81
N PHE A 41 9.45 3.74 4.99
CA PHE A 41 9.48 2.38 5.51
C PHE A 41 8.08 1.76 5.60
N MET A 42 7.10 2.51 6.10
CA MET A 42 5.71 2.06 6.18
C MET A 42 5.08 1.86 4.80
N ILE A 43 5.34 2.76 3.86
CA ILE A 43 4.85 2.63 2.48
C ILE A 43 5.39 1.34 1.84
N PHE A 44 6.70 1.08 1.95
CA PHE A 44 7.29 -0.17 1.45
C PHE A 44 6.84 -1.41 2.24
N GLY A 45 6.56 -1.26 3.53
CA GLY A 45 5.98 -2.33 4.35
C GLY A 45 4.61 -2.77 3.85
N ILE A 46 3.72 -1.82 3.57
CA ILE A 46 2.40 -2.10 2.96
C ILE A 46 2.58 -2.75 1.59
N PHE A 47 3.51 -2.25 0.78
CA PHE A 47 3.82 -2.81 -0.53
C PHE A 47 4.30 -4.27 -0.43
N ALA A 48 5.20 -4.58 0.51
CA ALA A 48 5.70 -5.93 0.76
C ALA A 48 4.58 -6.87 1.24
N VAL A 49 3.68 -6.40 2.10
CA VAL A 49 2.51 -7.17 2.55
C VAL A 49 1.57 -7.45 1.37
N GLY A 50 1.29 -6.46 0.52
CA GLY A 50 0.49 -6.63 -0.69
C GLY A 50 1.09 -7.67 -1.63
N PHE A 51 2.41 -7.58 -1.87
CA PHE A 51 3.15 -8.56 -2.64
C PHE A 51 3.09 -9.97 -2.03
N ASN A 52 3.22 -10.09 -0.70
CA ASN A 52 3.14 -11.37 0.00
C ASN A 52 1.73 -11.99 -0.05
N ILE A 53 0.67 -11.18 -0.02
CA ILE A 53 -0.70 -11.68 -0.19
C ILE A 53 -0.87 -12.30 -1.58
N LEU A 54 -0.34 -11.65 -2.63
CA LEU A 54 -0.42 -12.21 -3.97
C LEU A 54 0.54 -13.41 -4.12
N PHE A 55 1.84 -13.19 -4.02
CA PHE A 55 2.84 -14.20 -4.29
C PHE A 55 2.91 -15.29 -3.21
N GLY A 56 2.93 -14.89 -1.93
CA GLY A 56 3.11 -15.81 -0.80
C GLY A 56 1.91 -16.72 -0.55
N LEU A 57 0.68 -16.22 -0.72
CA LEU A 57 -0.53 -17.03 -0.49
C LEU A 57 -1.04 -17.75 -1.74
N THR A 58 -0.88 -17.15 -2.93
CA THR A 58 -1.46 -17.71 -4.17
C THR A 58 -0.42 -18.30 -5.12
N GLY A 59 0.86 -18.02 -4.92
CA GLY A 59 1.95 -18.46 -5.82
C GLY A 59 2.04 -17.67 -7.13
N TYR A 60 1.15 -16.70 -7.38
CA TYR A 60 1.20 -15.85 -8.57
C TYR A 60 2.21 -14.72 -8.38
N LEU A 61 3.27 -14.73 -9.19
CA LEU A 61 4.23 -13.64 -9.25
C LEU A 61 3.69 -12.54 -10.18
N SER A 62 3.61 -11.30 -9.73
CA SER A 62 3.25 -10.14 -10.56
C SER A 62 4.36 -9.11 -10.58
N PHE A 63 4.83 -8.73 -11.78
CA PHE A 63 5.83 -7.68 -11.97
C PHE A 63 5.23 -6.27 -12.09
N GLY A 64 3.93 -6.17 -12.38
CA GLY A 64 3.17 -4.92 -12.51
C GLY A 64 3.02 -4.06 -11.26
N HIS A 65 3.50 -4.50 -10.09
CA HIS A 65 3.35 -3.77 -8.84
C HIS A 65 3.89 -2.32 -8.90
N ALA A 66 4.96 -2.08 -9.67
CA ALA A 66 5.50 -0.75 -9.88
C ALA A 66 4.53 0.19 -10.61
N ALA A 67 3.70 -0.34 -11.52
CA ALA A 67 2.70 0.45 -12.25
C ALA A 67 1.62 0.98 -11.30
N PHE A 68 1.12 0.17 -10.36
CA PHE A 68 0.14 0.61 -9.36
C PHE A 68 0.68 1.70 -8.44
N PHE A 69 1.97 1.58 -8.06
CA PHE A 69 2.66 2.58 -7.26
C PHE A 69 2.82 3.90 -8.03
N GLY A 70 3.22 3.82 -9.31
CA GLY A 70 3.35 4.96 -10.20
C GLY A 70 2.02 5.68 -10.43
N VAL A 71 0.96 4.96 -10.79
CA VAL A 71 -0.38 5.52 -11.01
C VAL A 71 -0.90 6.22 -9.77
N GLY A 72 -0.74 5.62 -8.59
CA GLY A 72 -1.13 6.25 -7.32
C GLY A 72 -0.37 7.55 -7.04
N SER A 73 0.96 7.54 -7.17
CA SER A 73 1.79 8.74 -6.97
C SER A 73 1.46 9.86 -7.97
N TYR A 74 1.23 9.50 -9.23
CA TYR A 74 0.89 10.44 -10.28
C TYR A 74 -0.48 11.06 -10.03
N ALA A 75 -1.48 10.26 -9.68
CA ALA A 75 -2.82 10.74 -9.32
C ALA A 75 -2.80 11.70 -8.13
N ALA A 76 -1.97 11.45 -7.11
CA ALA A 76 -1.81 12.35 -5.98
C ALA A 76 -1.22 13.71 -6.39
N VAL A 77 -0.10 13.70 -7.13
CA VAL A 77 0.55 14.94 -7.60
C VAL A 77 -0.32 15.70 -8.60
N TRP A 78 -1.01 14.97 -9.48
CA TRP A 78 -1.98 15.53 -10.42
C TRP A 78 -3.11 16.25 -9.68
N SER A 79 -3.59 15.66 -8.58
CA SER A 79 -4.63 16.25 -7.73
C SER A 79 -4.18 17.53 -7.04
N PHE A 80 -2.94 17.58 -6.55
CA PHE A 80 -2.36 18.80 -6.00
C PHE A 80 -2.22 19.90 -7.06
N LYS A 81 -1.82 19.54 -8.27
CA LYS A 81 -1.53 20.52 -9.33
C LYS A 81 -2.78 21.10 -10.00
N LEU A 82 -3.78 20.26 -10.31
CA LEU A 82 -4.95 20.69 -11.08
C LEU A 82 -6.15 21.08 -10.22
N PHE A 83 -6.36 20.35 -9.12
CA PHE A 83 -7.53 20.56 -8.25
C PHE A 83 -7.17 21.31 -6.96
N THR A 84 -5.88 21.60 -6.73
CA THR A 84 -5.38 22.29 -5.52
C THR A 84 -5.92 21.66 -4.23
N LEU A 85 -6.10 20.33 -4.24
CA LEU A 85 -6.68 19.59 -3.13
C LEU A 85 -5.68 19.49 -1.97
N ASP A 86 -6.19 19.43 -0.75
CA ASP A 86 -5.39 19.09 0.43
C ASP A 86 -4.90 17.64 0.40
N ALA A 87 -3.94 17.30 1.27
CA ALA A 87 -3.32 15.98 1.34
C ALA A 87 -4.31 14.82 1.50
N ILE A 88 -5.33 14.98 2.36
CA ILE A 88 -6.33 13.94 2.65
C ILE A 88 -7.21 13.64 1.41
N PRO A 89 -7.91 14.63 0.81
CA PRO A 89 -8.71 14.38 -0.38
C PRO A 89 -7.89 13.90 -1.59
N ALA A 90 -6.66 14.41 -1.77
CA ALA A 90 -5.77 13.92 -2.82
C ALA A 90 -5.36 12.45 -2.61
N MET A 91 -5.13 12.02 -1.37
CA MET A 91 -4.85 10.62 -1.04
C MET A 91 -6.04 9.71 -1.35
N ILE A 92 -7.26 10.12 -0.98
CA ILE A 92 -8.47 9.36 -1.29
C ILE A 92 -8.64 9.22 -2.80
N LEU A 93 -8.46 10.31 -3.55
CA LEU A 93 -8.55 10.31 -5.00
C LEU A 93 -7.50 9.39 -5.64
N ALA A 94 -6.26 9.43 -5.15
CA ALA A 94 -5.19 8.54 -5.60
C ALA A 94 -5.51 7.05 -5.36
N VAL A 95 -6.10 6.72 -4.21
CA VAL A 95 -6.56 5.36 -3.90
C VAL A 95 -7.67 4.93 -4.86
N VAL A 96 -8.64 5.81 -5.14
CA VAL A 96 -9.74 5.50 -6.06
C VAL A 96 -9.21 5.28 -7.48
N ILE A 97 -8.34 6.15 -7.99
CA ILE A 97 -7.77 6.01 -9.34
C ILE A 97 -6.92 4.75 -9.46
N SER A 98 -6.04 4.50 -8.48
CA SER A 98 -5.22 3.29 -8.48
C SER A 98 -6.07 2.02 -8.36
N GLY A 99 -7.14 2.06 -7.56
CA GLY A 99 -8.11 0.96 -7.43
C GLY A 99 -8.89 0.69 -8.72
N LEU A 100 -9.32 1.73 -9.44
CA LEU A 100 -9.95 1.58 -10.76
C LEU A 100 -8.97 0.99 -11.78
N PHE A 101 -7.73 1.47 -11.79
CA PHE A 101 -6.67 0.92 -12.65
C PHE A 101 -6.37 -0.55 -12.33
N ALA A 102 -6.28 -0.90 -11.04
CA ALA A 102 -6.12 -2.27 -10.57
C ALA A 102 -7.30 -3.17 -10.94
N LEU A 103 -8.53 -2.64 -10.96
CA LEU A 103 -9.71 -3.38 -11.43
C LEU A 103 -9.59 -3.73 -12.92
N VAL A 104 -9.19 -2.78 -13.76
CA VAL A 104 -9.04 -3.01 -15.20
C VAL A 104 -7.93 -4.02 -15.48
N ILE A 105 -6.75 -3.82 -14.89
CA ILE A 105 -5.61 -4.73 -15.06
C ILE A 105 -5.93 -6.10 -14.46
N GLY A 106 -6.47 -6.15 -13.24
CA GLY A 106 -6.88 -7.40 -12.59
C GLY A 106 -7.87 -8.18 -13.42
N TYR A 107 -8.88 -7.54 -14.02
CA TYR A 107 -9.84 -8.20 -14.91
C TYR A 107 -9.19 -8.85 -16.14
N LEU A 108 -8.17 -8.21 -16.72
CA LEU A 108 -7.42 -8.75 -17.85
C LEU A 108 -6.49 -9.89 -17.42
N CYS A 109 -5.76 -9.71 -16.32
CA CYS A 109 -4.76 -10.65 -15.82
C CYS A 109 -5.40 -11.94 -15.29
N LEU A 110 -6.56 -11.87 -14.61
CA LEU A 110 -7.24 -13.04 -14.03
C LEU A 110 -7.67 -14.08 -15.08
N ARG A 111 -7.65 -13.74 -16.38
CA ARG A 111 -7.94 -14.67 -17.48
C ARG A 111 -6.76 -15.57 -17.85
N ARG A 112 -5.59 -15.37 -17.24
CA ARG A 112 -4.34 -16.08 -17.55
C ARG A 112 -3.72 -16.61 -16.26
N SER A 113 -3.07 -17.76 -16.35
CA SER A 113 -2.39 -18.42 -15.22
C SER A 113 -0.91 -18.65 -15.52
N GLY A 114 -0.12 -18.85 -14.46
CA GLY A 114 1.31 -19.13 -14.57
C GLY A 114 2.12 -17.96 -15.14
N ILE A 115 3.08 -18.27 -16.01
CA ILE A 115 4.05 -17.31 -16.56
C ILE A 115 3.35 -16.18 -17.35
N TYR A 116 2.25 -16.49 -18.02
CA TYR A 116 1.49 -15.49 -18.78
C TYR A 116 0.86 -14.42 -17.89
N PHE A 117 0.53 -14.75 -16.63
CA PHE A 117 0.06 -13.75 -15.67
C PHE A 117 1.20 -12.78 -15.33
N SER A 118 2.38 -13.31 -15.01
CA SER A 118 3.54 -12.50 -14.62
C SER A 118 4.02 -11.57 -15.72
N ILE A 119 3.97 -11.99 -16.99
CA ILE A 119 4.39 -11.16 -18.13
C ILE A 119 3.36 -10.04 -18.43
N LEU A 120 2.08 -10.30 -18.18
CA LEU A 120 1.00 -9.40 -18.55
C LEU A 120 0.70 -8.33 -17.49
N THR A 121 0.97 -8.63 -16.22
CA THR A 121 0.88 -7.66 -15.11
C THR A 121 2.06 -6.71 -15.14
#